data_AF-A0AAU8HGP7-F1
#
_entry.id   AF-A0AAU8HGP7-F1
#
_cell.length_a   1.000
_cell.length_b   1.000
_cell.length_c   1.000
_cell.angle_alpha   90.00
_cell.angle_beta   90.00
_cell.angle_gamma   90.00
#
_symmetry.space_group_name_H-M   'P 1'
#
loop_
_entity.id
_entity.type
_entity.pdbx_description
1 polymer ?
#
loop_
_entity_poly.entity_id
_entity_poly.type
_entity_poly.pdbx_seq_one_letter_code
_entity_poly.pdbx_strand_id
1 'polypeptide(L)'
;MSSRFHRLRRPVGVPVTFLNCGPAEAVRIGLAAAGGRNLEVFSPSIGRQLLELGLIDEIDLHVAPVLLGAGIRLYDNPGGVPVRLHRVGDGAPTAVVNVRYRPVR
;
A
#
# COMPACT_ATOMS: atom_id res chain seq x y z
N MET A 1 10.51 -1.37 -30.85
CA MET A 1 9.39 -1.30 -29.89
C MET A 1 9.71 -0.20 -28.87
N SER A 2 9.04 0.95 -28.96
CA SER A 2 9.30 2.10 -28.07
C SER A 2 8.33 2.03 -26.89
N SER A 3 8.86 1.73 -25.70
CA SER A 3 8.08 1.75 -24.45
C SER A 3 7.83 3.21 -24.06
N ARG A 4 6.58 3.67 -24.20
CA ARG A 4 6.14 4.97 -23.67
C ARG A 4 6.07 4.84 -22.15
N PHE A 5 7.10 5.33 -21.46
CA PHE A 5 6.98 5.65 -20.03
C PHE A 5 5.84 6.67 -19.86
N HIS A 6 4.80 6.27 -19.14
CA HIS A 6 3.78 7.19 -18.65
C HIS A 6 4.47 8.11 -17.63
N ARG A 7 4.98 9.25 -18.10
CA ARG A 7 5.51 10.30 -17.23
C ARG A 7 4.31 10.86 -16.47
N LEU A 8 4.15 10.47 -15.20
CA LEU A 8 3.18 11.09 -14.29
C LEU A 8 3.39 12.61 -14.38
N ARG A 9 2.46 13.31 -15.04
CA ARG A 9 2.44 14.77 -15.01
C ARG A 9 2.15 15.17 -13.58
N ARG A 10 3.03 15.99 -13.01
CA ARG A 10 2.88 16.54 -11.66
C ARG A 10 1.50 17.22 -11.59
N PRO A 11 0.58 16.81 -10.70
CA PRO A 11 -0.67 17.54 -10.54
C PRO A 11 -0.33 18.97 -10.13
N VAL A 12 -0.81 19.93 -10.92
CA VAL A 12 -0.60 21.35 -10.66
C VAL A 12 -1.44 21.72 -9.43
N GLY A 13 -0.81 22.13 -8.34
CA GLY A 13 -1.48 22.68 -7.15
C GLY A 13 -1.42 21.85 -5.85
N VAL A 14 -0.83 20.66 -5.85
CA VAL A 14 -0.61 19.90 -4.59
C VAL A 14 0.84 20.10 -4.12
N PRO A 15 1.10 20.66 -2.92
CA PRO A 15 2.46 20.80 -2.41
C PRO A 15 3.10 19.42 -2.21
N VAL A 16 4.34 19.27 -2.69
CA VAL A 16 5.11 18.03 -2.56
C VAL A 16 6.35 18.31 -1.73
N THR A 17 6.51 17.55 -0.65
CA THR A 17 7.68 17.59 0.22
C THR A 17 8.51 16.33 0.00
N PHE A 18 9.79 16.50 -0.31
CA PHE A 18 10.75 15.38 -0.37
C PHE A 18 11.44 15.23 0.98
N LEU A 19 11.35 14.03 1.56
CA LEU A 19 11.99 13.71 2.84
C LEU A 19 13.19 12.80 2.57
N ASN A 20 14.35 13.17 3.12
CA ASN A 20 15.55 12.34 3.13
C ASN A 20 15.80 11.83 4.55
N CYS A 21 14.99 10.86 4.97
CA CYS A 21 15.03 10.27 6.31
C CYS A 21 14.53 8.82 6.28
N GLY A 22 14.65 8.12 7.41
CA GLY A 22 14.13 6.76 7.53
C GLY A 22 12.58 6.72 7.58
N PRO A 23 11.96 5.56 7.31
CA PRO A 23 10.50 5.41 7.25
C PRO A 23 9.76 5.87 8.52
N ALA A 24 10.29 5.54 9.70
CA ALA A 24 9.69 5.94 10.98
C ALA A 24 9.63 7.47 11.14
N GLU A 25 10.69 8.17 10.74
CA GLU A 25 10.74 9.63 10.79
C GLU A 25 9.82 10.26 9.74
N ALA A 26 9.74 9.66 8.54
CA ALA A 26 8.80 10.08 7.52
C ALA A 26 7.34 9.95 7.99
N VAL A 27 7.00 8.86 8.70
CA VAL A 27 5.67 8.69 9.33
C VAL A 27 5.41 9.75 10.38
N ARG A 28 6.38 10.03 11.26
CA ARG A 28 6.26 11.09 12.29
C ARG A 28 5.96 12.45 11.66
N ILE A 29 6.72 12.84 10.64
CA ILE A 29 6.52 14.09 9.89
C ILE A 29 5.15 14.09 9.19
N GLY A 30 4.79 12.98 8.53
CA GLY A 30 3.53 12.82 7.82
C GLY A 30 2.31 12.93 8.72
N LEU A 31 2.32 12.27 9.87
CA LEU A 31 1.23 12.34 10.86
C LEU A 31 1.09 13.76 11.45
N ALA A 32 2.20 14.42 11.75
CA ALA A 32 2.18 15.82 12.21
C ALA A 32 1.54 16.74 11.16
N ALA A 33 1.87 16.55 9.89
CA ALA A 33 1.27 17.31 8.78
C ALA A 33 -0.21 16.93 8.52
N ALA A 34 -0.59 15.67 8.79
CA ALA A 34 -1.96 15.19 8.62
C ALA A 34 -2.93 15.83 9.64
N GLY A 35 -2.43 16.29 10.79
CA GLY A 35 -3.22 17.05 11.77
C GLY A 35 -4.41 16.26 12.32
N GLY A 36 -4.18 15.00 12.70
CA GLY A 36 -5.20 14.11 13.24
C GLY A 36 -6.04 13.36 12.19
N ARG A 37 -5.75 13.54 10.89
CA ARG A 37 -6.27 12.69 9.81
C ARG A 37 -5.35 11.51 9.53
N ASN A 38 -5.81 10.59 8.68
CA ASN A 38 -5.03 9.43 8.25
C ASN A 38 -3.81 9.84 7.41
N LEU A 39 -2.73 9.06 7.55
CA LEU A 39 -1.57 9.11 6.67
C LEU A 39 -1.58 7.85 5.80
N GLU A 40 -1.81 8.00 4.50
CA GLU A 40 -1.86 6.88 3.56
C GLU A 40 -0.48 6.59 2.95
N VAL A 41 -0.18 5.31 2.77
CA VAL A 41 1.10 4.83 2.21
C VAL A 41 0.86 4.06 0.92
N PHE A 42 1.17 4.69 -0.21
CA PHE A 42 1.06 4.09 -1.54
C PHE A 42 2.39 3.50 -2.02
N SER A 43 2.95 2.55 -1.27
CA SER A 43 4.21 1.88 -1.64
C SER A 43 4.34 0.48 -1.04
N PRO A 44 4.67 -0.55 -1.85
CA PRO A 44 4.91 -1.88 -1.33
C PRO A 44 6.19 -1.97 -0.49
N SER A 45 7.24 -1.22 -0.86
CA SER A 45 8.54 -1.29 -0.16
C SER A 45 8.54 -0.51 1.17
N ILE A 46 7.93 0.66 1.21
CA ILE A 46 7.76 1.44 2.45
C ILE A 46 6.71 0.77 3.33
N GLY A 47 5.60 0.30 2.75
CA GLY A 47 4.58 -0.44 3.49
C GLY A 47 5.15 -1.65 4.24
N ARG A 48 6.01 -2.46 3.59
CA ARG A 48 6.70 -3.58 4.26
C ARG A 48 7.56 -3.12 5.44
N GLN A 49 8.38 -2.09 5.26
CA GLN A 49 9.23 -1.56 6.34
C GLN A 49 8.40 -1.04 7.52
N LEU A 50 7.28 -0.38 7.25
CA LEU A 50 6.39 0.10 8.29
C LEU A 50 5.65 -1.04 9.01
N LEU A 51 5.31 -2.12 8.31
CA LEU A 51 4.79 -3.34 8.93
C LEU A 51 5.81 -3.98 9.89
N GLU A 52 7.08 -4.07 9.48
CA GLU A 52 8.17 -4.57 10.33
C GLU A 52 8.41 -3.72 11.58
N LEU A 53 8.16 -2.40 11.46
CA LEU A 53 8.26 -1.45 12.57
C LEU A 53 6.98 -1.39 13.43
N GLY A 54 5.91 -2.11 13.06
CA GLY A 54 4.61 -2.05 13.75
C GLY A 54 3.90 -0.70 13.62
N LEU A 55 4.18 0.05 12.55
CA LEU A 55 3.67 1.41 12.29
C LEU A 55 2.46 1.45 11.34
N ILE A 56 1.98 0.30 10.86
CA ILE A 56 0.76 0.19 10.07
C ILE A 56 -0.36 -0.31 10.98
N ASP A 57 -1.45 0.43 11.03
CA ASP A 57 -2.67 0.12 11.77
C ASP A 57 -3.73 -0.57 10.88
N GLU A 58 -3.87 -0.13 9.63
CA GLU A 58 -4.83 -0.67 8.67
C GLU A 58 -4.19 -0.94 7.29
N ILE A 59 -4.70 -1.96 6.59
CA ILE A 59 -4.36 -2.22 5.19
C ILE A 59 -5.65 -2.28 4.38
N ASP A 60 -5.82 -1.30 3.50
CA ASP A 60 -6.90 -1.30 2.51
C ASP A 60 -6.46 -2.00 1.22
N LEU A 61 -7.23 -3.02 0.80
CA LEU A 61 -6.88 -3.89 -0.33
C LEU A 61 -7.92 -3.81 -1.45
N HIS A 62 -7.50 -3.20 -2.55
CA HIS A 62 -8.26 -3.18 -3.80
C HIS A 62 -7.84 -4.34 -4.72
N VAL A 63 -8.68 -5.36 -4.85
CA VAL A 63 -8.44 -6.51 -5.73
C VAL A 63 -9.10 -6.29 -7.09
N ALA A 64 -8.29 -6.04 -8.12
CA ALA A 64 -8.75 -5.94 -9.50
C ALA A 64 -8.87 -7.33 -10.16
N PRO A 65 -9.86 -7.56 -11.05
CA PRO A 65 -10.05 -8.84 -11.74
C PRO A 65 -9.08 -9.03 -12.92
N VAL A 66 -7.77 -8.84 -12.68
CA VAL A 66 -6.72 -8.94 -13.70
C VAL A 66 -5.56 -9.79 -13.20
N LEU A 67 -5.12 -10.72 -14.04
CA LEU A 67 -3.90 -11.50 -13.81
C LEU A 67 -2.76 -10.84 -14.59
N LEU A 68 -1.95 -10.03 -13.91
CA LEU A 68 -0.93 -9.20 -14.56
C LEU A 68 0.26 -9.97 -15.17
N GLY A 69 0.49 -11.22 -14.74
CA GLY A 69 1.61 -12.07 -15.19
C GLY A 69 2.97 -11.70 -14.56
N ALA A 70 3.28 -10.41 -14.42
CA ALA A 70 4.49 -9.92 -13.76
C ALA A 70 4.23 -8.56 -13.07
N GLY A 71 5.10 -8.14 -12.16
CA GLY A 71 5.01 -6.85 -11.49
C GLY A 71 5.66 -6.83 -10.11
N ILE A 72 5.49 -5.70 -9.42
CA ILE A 72 5.91 -5.56 -8.02
C ILE A 72 4.89 -6.26 -7.14
N ARG A 73 5.34 -7.21 -6.32
CA ARG A 73 4.49 -7.90 -5.35
C ARG A 73 4.05 -6.91 -4.26
N LEU A 74 2.79 -7.01 -3.85
CA LEU A 74 2.23 -6.20 -2.76
C LEU A 74 3.03 -6.36 -1.46
N TYR A 75 3.35 -7.61 -1.11
CA TYR A 75 4.18 -7.96 0.04
C TYR A 75 5.20 -9.02 -0.37
N ASP A 76 6.47 -8.70 -0.23
CA ASP A 76 7.60 -9.57 -0.52
C ASP A 76 8.62 -9.44 0.62
N ASN A 77 8.62 -10.40 1.55
CA ASN A 77 9.46 -10.39 2.74
C ASN A 77 10.05 -11.78 3.06
N PRO A 78 11.08 -12.22 2.32
CA PRO A 78 11.74 -13.50 2.57
C PRO A 78 12.33 -13.58 3.98
N GLY A 79 12.00 -14.63 4.73
CA GLY A 79 12.46 -14.82 6.12
C GLY A 79 11.66 -14.06 7.18
N GLY A 80 10.65 -13.28 6.79
CA GLY A 80 9.75 -12.59 7.70
C GLY A 80 8.77 -13.52 8.43
N VAL A 81 8.22 -13.05 9.54
CA VAL A 81 7.15 -13.74 10.30
C VAL A 81 5.78 -13.38 9.67
N PRO A 82 4.81 -14.32 9.61
CA PRO A 82 3.48 -14.01 9.10
C PRO A 82 2.79 -12.88 9.89
N VAL A 83 2.37 -11.83 9.19
CA VAL A 83 1.51 -10.77 9.74
C VAL A 83 0.06 -11.22 9.69
N ARG A 84 -0.59 -11.34 10.84
CA ARG A 84 -2.00 -11.74 10.94
C ARG A 84 -2.87 -10.49 10.92
N LEU A 85 -3.68 -10.36 9.87
CA LEU A 85 -4.66 -9.28 9.73
C LEU A 85 -6.02 -9.78 10.22
N HIS A 86 -6.78 -8.90 10.86
CA HIS A 86 -8.21 -9.08 11.06
C HIS A 86 -8.96 -8.14 10.11
N ARG A 87 -10.12 -8.57 9.63
CA ARG A 87 -10.93 -7.75 8.74
C ARG A 87 -11.60 -6.62 9.55
N VAL A 88 -11.46 -5.39 9.08
CA VAL A 88 -12.18 -4.22 9.60
C VAL A 88 -13.49 -4.07 8.79
N GLY A 89 -14.62 -3.76 9.47
CA GLY A 89 -15.94 -3.53 8.86
C GLY A 89 -17.04 -4.58 9.15
N ASP A 90 -18.30 -4.19 8.92
CA ASP A 90 -19.56 -4.78 9.45
C ASP A 90 -19.90 -6.24 9.08
N GLY A 91 -19.07 -6.87 8.25
CA GLY A 91 -19.27 -8.28 7.91
C GLY A 91 -18.67 -9.19 8.99
N ALA A 92 -19.27 -10.37 9.20
CA ALA A 92 -18.71 -11.38 10.11
C ALA A 92 -17.20 -11.60 9.85
N PRO A 93 -16.37 -11.82 10.87
CA PRO A 93 -14.94 -12.09 10.70
C PRO A 93 -14.73 -13.35 9.85
N THR A 94 -14.55 -13.19 8.54
CA THR A 94 -14.10 -14.30 7.69
C THR A 94 -12.59 -14.33 7.75
N ALA A 95 -12.00 -15.46 8.14
CA ALA A 95 -10.55 -15.66 8.07
C ALA A 95 -10.01 -15.60 6.61
N VAL A 96 -10.90 -15.64 5.62
CA VAL A 96 -10.57 -15.68 4.19
C VAL A 96 -11.58 -14.85 3.40
N VAL A 97 -11.07 -13.97 2.52
CA VAL A 97 -11.87 -13.33 1.46
C VAL A 97 -11.80 -14.23 0.23
N ASN A 98 -12.96 -14.71 -0.27
CA ASN A 98 -13.04 -15.53 -1.48
C ASN A 98 -13.70 -14.71 -2.60
N VAL A 99 -12.94 -14.39 -3.64
CA VAL A 99 -13.41 -13.68 -4.84
C VAL A 99 -13.35 -14.62 -6.05
N ARG A 100 -14.42 -14.65 -6.84
CA ARG A 100 -14.50 -15.48 -8.06
C ARG A 100 -14.71 -14.59 -9.28
N TYR A 101 -13.80 -14.71 -10.24
CA TYR A 101 -13.86 -13.99 -11.52
C TYR A 101 -13.82 -14.97 -12.70
N ARG A 102 -14.28 -14.52 -13.87
CA ARG A 102 -14.10 -15.21 -15.15
C ARG A 102 -13.36 -14.28 -16.12
N PRO A 103 -12.50 -14.79 -17.01
CA PRO A 103 -11.93 -13.97 -18.08
C PRO A 103 -13.03 -13.38 -18.96
N VAL A 104 -12.91 -12.10 -19.28
CA VAL A 104 -13.70 -11.47 -20.34
C VAL A 104 -13.03 -11.82 -21.66
N ARG A 105 -13.81 -12.29 -22.65
CA ARG A 105 -13.33 -12.56 -24.01
C ARG A 105 -13.35 -11.30 -24.86
#